data_AF-A0A6G3ZCJ0-F1
#
_entry.id   AF-A0A6G3ZCJ0-F1
#
_cell.length_a   1.000
_cell.length_b   1.000
_cell.length_c   1.000
_cell.angle_alpha   90.00
_cell.angle_beta   90.00
_cell.angle_gamma   90.00
#
_symmetry.space_group_name_H-M   'P 1'
#
loop_
_entity.id
_entity.type
_entity.pdbx_description
1 polymer ?
#
loop_
_entity_poly.entity_id
_entity_poly.type
_entity_poly.pdbx_seq_one_letter_code
_entity_poly.pdbx_strand_id
1 'polypeptide(L)'
;MPLPVVAVIGRPNVGKSTLVNRLAGVQEAIVYDEPGVTRDRTYKPAFWDDRDYLVVDTGGLVFDDDTEFLPHIREQALAALTEASAAVMIVDGQE
;
A
#
# COMPACT_ATOMS: atom_id res chain seq x y z
N MET A 1 -16.27 -6.88 -14.64
CA MET A 1 -16.11 -7.10 -13.18
C MET A 1 -14.97 -6.21 -12.71
N PRO A 2 -15.03 -5.62 -11.51
CA PRO A 2 -13.89 -4.88 -10.96
C PRO A 2 -12.68 -5.83 -10.80
N LEU A 3 -11.47 -5.29 -10.95
CA LEU A 3 -10.25 -6.06 -10.71
C LEU A 3 -10.16 -6.47 -9.22
N PRO A 4 -9.64 -7.67 -8.91
CA PRO A 4 -9.39 -8.04 -7.52
C PRO A 4 -8.37 -7.10 -6.88
N VAL A 5 -8.59 -6.76 -5.61
CA VAL A 5 -7.71 -5.87 -4.83
C VAL A 5 -6.88 -6.70 -3.86
N VAL A 6 -5.56 -6.47 -3.85
CA VAL A 6 -4.62 -7.06 -2.90
C VAL A 6 -4.09 -5.94 -1.99
N ALA A 7 -4.45 -6.01 -0.71
CA ALA A 7 -3.97 -5.06 0.28
C ALA A 7 -2.63 -5.52 0.89
N VAL A 8 -1.64 -4.62 0.92
CA VAL A 8 -0.37 -4.84 1.61
C VAL A 8 -0.39 -4.09 2.93
N ILE A 9 -0.40 -4.83 4.03
CA ILE A 9 -0.51 -4.31 5.41
C ILE A 9 0.71 -4.70 6.24
N GLY A 10 0.92 -4.01 7.36
CA GLY A 10 2.04 -4.28 8.27
C GLY A 10 2.41 -3.03 9.07
N ARG A 11 3.32 -3.19 10.04
CA ARG A 11 3.83 -2.07 10.84
C ARG A 11 4.44 -0.97 9.94
N PRO A 12 4.56 0.28 10.42
CA PRO A 12 5.38 1.29 9.74
C PRO A 12 6.78 0.74 9.43
N ASN A 13 7.37 1.17 8.31
CA ASN A 13 8.76 0.88 7.93
C ASN A 13 9.18 -0.58 7.64
N VAL A 14 8.25 -1.56 7.62
CA VAL A 14 8.58 -2.98 7.29
C VAL A 14 8.78 -3.28 5.79
N GLY A 15 8.89 -2.26 4.93
CA GLY A 15 9.11 -2.44 3.49
C GLY A 15 7.86 -2.65 2.61
N LYS A 16 6.67 -2.26 3.10
CA LYS A 16 5.39 -2.35 2.35
C LYS A 16 5.45 -1.69 0.97
N SER A 17 5.84 -0.42 0.92
CA SER A 17 5.90 0.35 -0.33
C SER A 17 6.92 -0.23 -1.31
N THR A 18 8.02 -0.81 -0.82
CA THR A 18 9.00 -1.53 -1.64
C THR A 18 8.38 -2.76 -2.31
N LEU A 19 7.60 -3.56 -1.57
CA LEU A 19 6.89 -4.71 -2.14
C LEU A 19 5.84 -4.26 -3.16
N VAL A 20 5.03 -3.27 -2.81
CA VAL A 20 3.96 -2.74 -3.68
C VAL A 20 4.53 -2.24 -5.01
N ASN A 21 5.61 -1.45 -4.97
CA ASN A 21 6.28 -0.96 -6.18
C ASN A 21 6.87 -2.09 -7.03
N ARG A 22 7.43 -3.12 -6.38
CA ARG A 22 7.94 -4.31 -7.08
C ARG A 22 6.81 -5.09 -7.77
N LEU A 23 5.68 -5.31 -7.08
CA LEU A 23 4.52 -6.01 -7.64
C LEU A 23 3.88 -5.26 -8.81
N ALA A 24 3.88 -3.93 -8.75
CA ALA A 24 3.35 -3.09 -9.83
C ALA A 24 4.26 -3.02 -11.08
N GLY A 25 5.41 -3.71 -11.09
CA GLY A 25 6.26 -3.84 -12.28
C GLY A 25 6.91 -2.55 -12.77
N VAL A 26 6.97 -1.51 -11.93
CA VAL A 26 7.52 -0.20 -12.31
C VAL A 26 9.05 -0.30 -12.36
N GLN A 27 9.63 -0.52 -13.55
CA GLN A 27 11.06 -0.25 -13.83
C GLN A 27 11.33 1.22 -14.21
N GLU A 28 10.31 2.06 -14.39
CA GLU A 28 10.49 3.51 -14.55
C GLU A 28 9.98 4.25 -13.32
N ALA A 29 10.91 4.47 -12.38
CA ALA A 29 10.75 5.49 -11.36
C ALA A 29 10.72 6.87 -12.03
N ILE A 30 9.57 7.29 -12.55
CA ILE A 30 9.23 8.71 -12.51
C ILE A 30 8.65 8.95 -11.13
N VAL A 31 9.55 9.23 -10.19
CA VAL A 31 9.20 9.91 -8.94
C VAL A 31 8.75 11.30 -9.37
N TYR A 32 7.45 11.56 -9.37
CA TYR A 32 6.98 12.94 -9.22
C TYR A 32 7.32 13.34 -7.79
N ASP A 33 8.51 13.91 -7.62
CA ASP A 33 9.03 14.48 -6.38
C ASP A 33 8.43 15.89 -6.21
N GLU A 34 7.10 16.00 -6.30
CA GLU A 34 6.39 17.22 -5.90
C GLU A 34 6.03 17.11 -4.42
N PRO A 35 6.67 17.91 -3.54
CA PRO A 35 6.27 17.98 -2.15
C PRO A 35 4.86 18.59 -2.10
N GLY A 36 3.85 17.75 -1.83
CA GLY A 36 2.47 18.19 -1.69
C GLY A 36 1.38 17.29 -2.27
N VAL A 37 1.70 16.16 -2.92
CA VAL A 37 0.68 15.31 -3.55
C VAL A 37 0.86 13.83 -3.25
N THR A 38 0.14 13.34 -2.24
CA THR A 38 -0.62 12.08 -2.31
C THR A 38 -1.63 12.06 -1.17
N ARG A 39 -2.79 12.67 -1.42
CA ARG A 39 -3.94 12.69 -0.48
C ARG A 39 -4.81 11.41 -0.54
N ASP A 40 -4.53 10.49 -1.47
CA ASP A 40 -5.37 9.33 -1.76
C ASP A 40 -4.58 8.00 -1.76
N ARG A 41 -5.23 6.91 -1.34
CA ARG A 41 -4.68 5.54 -1.38
C ARG A 41 -4.15 5.24 -2.78
N THR A 42 -2.87 4.86 -2.89
CA THR A 42 -2.26 4.57 -4.18
C THR A 42 -2.54 3.11 -4.57
N TYR A 43 -3.62 2.89 -5.33
CA TYR A 43 -3.84 1.63 -6.04
C TYR A 43 -2.91 1.58 -7.25
N LYS A 44 -2.13 0.52 -7.38
CA LYS A 44 -1.28 0.29 -8.54
C LYS A 44 -1.74 -0.96 -9.29
N PRO A 45 -1.82 -0.91 -10.64
CA PRO A 45 -2.06 -2.11 -11.42
C PRO A 45 -0.86 -3.06 -11.28
N ALA A 46 -1.15 -4.35 -11.25
CA ALA A 46 -0.15 -5.41 -11.20
C ALA A 46 -0.66 -6.63 -11.98
N PHE A 47 0.28 -7.46 -12.43
CA PHE A 47 -0.01 -8.65 -13.24
C PHE A 47 0.79 -9.84 -12.72
N TRP A 48 0.11 -10.95 -12.47
CA TRP A 48 0.75 -12.19 -12.04
C TRP A 48 -0.08 -13.40 -12.48
N ASP A 49 0.58 -14.42 -13.03
CA ASP A 49 -0.05 -15.69 -13.44
C ASP A 49 -1.29 -15.52 -14.32
N ASP A 50 -1.15 -14.76 -15.42
CA ASP A 50 -2.21 -14.43 -16.38
C ASP A 50 -3.44 -13.70 -15.75
N ARG A 51 -3.22 -12.97 -14.66
CA ARG A 51 -4.28 -12.20 -13.97
C ARG A 51 -3.85 -10.78 -13.64
N ASP A 52 -4.68 -9.83 -14.06
CA ASP A 52 -4.61 -8.44 -13.61
C ASP A 52 -5.24 -8.28 -12.22
N TYR A 53 -4.60 -7.46 -11.39
CA TYR A 53 -5.10 -7.09 -10.07
C TYR A 53 -4.64 -5.67 -9.70
N LEU A 54 -5.24 -5.12 -8.66
CA LEU A 54 -4.80 -3.87 -8.04
C LEU A 54 -4.07 -4.18 -6.74
N VAL A 55 -2.89 -3.61 -6.52
CA VAL A 55 -2.19 -3.66 -5.24
C VAL A 55 -2.27 -2.30 -4.55
N VAL A 56 -2.54 -2.28 -3.24
CA VAL A 56 -2.67 -1.05 -2.45
C VAL A 56 -1.80 -1.10 -1.19
N ASP A 57 -1.12 0.01 -0.89
CA ASP A 57 -0.37 0.21 0.37
C ASP A 57 -1.24 0.95 1.40
N THR A 58 -1.30 0.44 2.62
CA THR A 58 -2.04 1.07 3.72
C THR A 58 -1.21 2.05 4.55
N GLY A 59 0.07 2.27 4.22
CA GLY A 59 1.02 3.04 5.03
C GLY A 59 1.52 4.36 4.43
N GLY A 60 1.08 4.76 3.24
CA GLY A 60 1.66 5.87 2.47
C GLY A 60 1.15 7.28 2.80
N LEU A 61 0.25 7.46 3.76
CA LEU A 61 -0.14 8.80 4.21
C LEU A 61 0.87 9.26 5.26
N VAL A 62 1.70 10.23 4.88
CA VAL A 62 2.60 10.94 5.79
C VAL A 62 1.76 11.52 6.92
N PHE A 63 1.97 11.00 8.12
CA PHE A 63 1.45 11.60 9.33
C PHE A 63 2.43 12.70 9.73
N ASP A 64 2.07 13.95 9.46
CA ASP A 64 2.89 15.10 9.88
C ASP A 64 2.80 15.40 11.38
N ASP A 65 2.05 14.63 12.17
CA ASP A 65 1.80 14.98 13.57
C ASP A 65 1.97 13.79 14.52
N ASP A 66 3.11 13.79 15.25
CA ASP A 66 3.65 12.84 16.25
C ASP A 66 2.72 12.48 17.46
N THR A 67 1.40 12.70 17.37
CA THR A 67 0.49 12.60 18.52
C THR A 67 -0.84 11.81 18.39
N GLU A 68 -1.33 11.36 17.21
CA GLU A 68 -2.61 10.59 17.11
C GLU A 68 -2.65 9.44 16.06
N PHE A 69 -1.59 8.64 15.93
CA PHE A 69 -1.39 7.73 14.78
C PHE A 69 -2.24 6.46 14.76
N LEU A 70 -2.41 5.80 15.92
CA LEU A 70 -2.92 4.43 15.94
C LEU A 70 -4.36 4.28 15.43
N PRO A 71 -5.31 5.16 15.79
CA PRO A 71 -6.69 5.05 15.29
C PRO A 71 -6.77 5.20 13.77
N HIS A 72 -6.06 6.18 13.20
CA HIS A 72 -6.08 6.45 11.76
C HIS A 72 -5.39 5.34 10.94
N ILE A 73 -4.26 4.80 11.41
CA ILE A 73 -3.61 3.64 10.79
C ILE A 73 -4.59 2.44 10.77
N ARG A 74 -5.31 2.23 11.87
CA ARG A 74 -6.26 1.13 11.99
C ARG A 74 -7.45 1.31 11.06
N GLU A 75 -8.05 2.49 10.99
CA GLU A 75 -9.14 2.79 10.06
C GLU A 75 -8.74 2.57 8.61
N GLN A 76 -7.52 2.98 8.22
CA GLN A 76 -7.00 2.78 6.87
C GLN A 76 -6.78 1.31 6.55
N ALA A 77 -6.18 0.55 7.48
CA ALA A 77 -6.02 -0.89 7.32
C ALA A 77 -7.37 -1.59 7.19
N LEU A 78 -8.36 -1.23 8.04
CA LEU A 78 -9.70 -1.80 7.99
C LEU A 78 -10.42 -1.49 6.67
N ALA A 79 -10.29 -0.26 6.17
CA ALA A 79 -10.91 0.12 4.91
C ALA A 79 -10.27 -0.61 3.72
N ALA A 80 -8.95 -0.73 3.68
CA ALA A 80 -8.26 -1.52 2.65
C ALA A 80 -8.65 -3.01 2.73
N LEU A 81 -8.79 -3.56 3.93
CA LEU A 81 -9.24 -4.94 4.15
C LEU A 81 -10.70 -5.17 3.72
N THR A 82 -11.54 -4.14 3.81
CA THR A 82 -12.96 -4.22 3.42
C THR A 82 -13.11 -4.35 1.90
N GLU A 83 -12.23 -3.71 1.14
CA GLU A 83 -12.21 -3.73 -0.33
C GLU A 83 -11.37 -4.88 -0.91
N ALA A 84 -10.48 -5.45 -0.09
CA ALA A 84 -9.52 -6.46 -0.53
C ALA A 84 -10.15 -7.81 -0.83
N SER A 85 -9.78 -8.37 -1.98
CA SER A 85 -9.96 -9.79 -2.27
C SER A 85 -8.95 -10.67 -1.54
N ALA A 86 -7.76 -10.12 -1.23
CA ALA A 86 -6.73 -10.77 -0.42
C ALA A 86 -5.87 -9.74 0.32
N ALA A 87 -5.30 -10.14 1.46
CA ALA A 87 -4.38 -9.30 2.24
C ALA A 87 -3.03 -9.99 2.44
N VAL A 88 -1.96 -9.24 2.26
CA VAL A 88 -0.58 -9.66 2.53
C VAL A 88 -0.08 -8.87 3.73
N MET A 89 0.12 -9.56 4.85
CA MET A 89 0.73 -8.97 6.03
C MET A 89 2.24 -9.12 5.97
N ILE A 90 2.94 -7.99 5.91
CA ILE A 90 4.39 -7.95 5.98
C ILE A 90 4.82 -7.79 7.42
N VAL A 91 5.79 -8.61 7.80
CA VAL A 91 6.54 -8.53 9.05
C VAL A 91 8.01 -8.30 8.72
N ASP A 92 8.71 -7.60 9.60
CA ASP A 92 10.17 -7.57 9.57
C ASP A 92 10.68 -8.94 10.05
N GLY A 93 11.62 -9.53 9.33
CA GLY A 93 12.22 -10.83 9.68
C GLY A 93 13.50 -10.70 10.50
N GLN A 94 13.99 -9.48 10.74
CA GLN A 94 15.15 -9.21 11.60
C GLN A 94 14.76 -8.87 13.05
N GLU A 95 13.52 -8.45 13.27
CA GLU A 95 12.90 -8.28 14.59
C GLU A 95 12.08 -9.51 15.02
#